data_AF-A0A6A7RPG0-F1
#
_entry.id   AF-A0A6A7RPG0-F1
#
_cell.length_a   1.000
_cell.length_b   1.000
_cell.length_c   1.000
_cell.angle_alpha   90.00
_cell.angle_beta   90.00
_cell.angle_gamma   90.00
#
_symmetry.space_group_name_H-M   'P 1'
#
loop_
_entity.id
_entity.type
_entity.pdbx_description
1 polymer ?
#
loop_
_entity_poly.entity_id
_entity_poly.type
_entity_poly.pdbx_seq_one_letter_code
_entity_poly.pdbx_strand_id
1 'polypeptide(L)'
;MQDLVVLVADKNMRFALQGALARPQALGIRPLTHAFRPHMGRDGGVRSTGAELLAREAPRFRHALMLLNTHGCGREHESPLTLEATLDGQLQEVWGERAKSLVIFPEVDVWLWGA
;
A
#
# COMPACT_ATOMS: atom_id res chain seq x y z
N MET A 1 9.99 11.25 -14.05
CA MET A 1 9.24 10.91 -12.81
C MET A 1 8.05 10.06 -13.22
N GLN A 2 7.87 8.88 -12.62
CA GLN A 2 6.72 8.00 -12.86
C GLN A 2 5.52 8.46 -12.01
N ASP A 3 4.32 7.95 -12.30
CA ASP A 3 3.11 8.42 -11.61
C ASP A 3 2.97 7.82 -10.21
N LEU A 4 3.12 6.50 -10.04
CA LEU A 4 2.78 5.81 -8.78
C LEU A 4 3.81 4.75 -8.37
N VAL A 5 4.29 4.80 -7.13
CA VAL A 5 4.97 3.65 -6.49
C VAL A 5 4.01 2.97 -5.52
N VAL A 6 3.95 1.64 -5.56
CA VAL A 6 3.10 0.85 -4.67
C VAL A 6 3.96 -0.08 -3.82
N LEU A 7 3.97 0.13 -2.51
CA LEU A 7 4.56 -0.79 -1.53
C LEU A 7 3.50 -1.81 -1.11
N VAL A 8 3.83 -3.10 -1.22
CA VAL A 8 2.92 -4.21 -0.91
C VAL A 8 3.59 -5.24 0.00
N ALA A 9 2.79 -5.86 0.87
CA ALA A 9 3.26 -6.88 1.80
C ALA A 9 3.52 -8.24 1.12
N ASP A 10 2.75 -8.60 0.10
CA ASP A 10 2.85 -9.91 -0.55
C ASP A 10 2.58 -9.89 -2.07
N LYS A 11 2.58 -11.09 -2.67
CA LYS A 11 2.32 -11.28 -4.11
C LYS A 11 0.83 -11.20 -4.45
N ASN A 12 -0.07 -11.57 -3.55
CA ASN A 12 -1.52 -11.54 -3.78
C ASN A 12 -1.99 -10.09 -3.96
N MET A 13 -1.60 -9.19 -3.04
CA MET A 13 -1.85 -7.74 -3.16
C MET A 13 -1.25 -7.17 -4.44
N ARG A 14 -0.01 -7.57 -4.76
CA ARG A 14 0.65 -7.16 -6.01
C ARG A 14 -0.19 -7.53 -7.22
N PHE A 15 -0.60 -8.80 -7.33
CA PHE A 15 -1.33 -9.28 -8.50
C PHE A 15 -2.74 -8.68 -8.60
N ALA A 16 -3.43 -8.51 -7.47
CA ALA A 16 -4.72 -7.83 -7.42
C ALA A 16 -4.62 -6.39 -7.97
N LEU A 17 -3.68 -5.60 -7.44
CA LEU A 17 -3.45 -4.23 -7.92
C LEU A 17 -2.92 -4.17 -9.35
N GLN A 18 -2.06 -5.11 -9.75
CA GLN A 18 -1.58 -5.19 -11.13
C GLN A 18 -2.75 -5.42 -12.10
N GLY A 19 -3.70 -6.30 -11.74
CA GLY A 19 -4.92 -6.53 -12.52
C GLY A 19 -5.82 -5.30 -12.59
N ALA A 20 -6.00 -4.58 -11.48
CA ALA A 20 -6.78 -3.35 -11.43
C ALA A 20 -6.14 -2.22 -12.26
N LEU A 21 -4.86 -1.93 -12.05
CA LEU A 21 -4.12 -0.87 -12.73
C LEU A 21 -3.93 -1.12 -14.24
N ALA A 22 -4.06 -2.37 -14.69
CA ALA A 22 -4.09 -2.71 -16.11
C ALA A 22 -5.40 -2.31 -16.81
N ARG A 23 -6.44 -1.88 -16.07
CA ARG A 23 -7.77 -1.51 -16.59
C ARG A 23 -8.17 -0.10 -16.16
N PRO A 24 -7.41 0.95 -16.54
CA PRO A 24 -7.64 2.32 -16.05
C PRO A 24 -9.06 2.84 -16.35
N GLN A 25 -9.68 2.42 -17.46
CA GLN A 25 -11.05 2.80 -17.80
C GLN A 25 -12.09 2.25 -16.81
N ALA A 26 -11.91 1.03 -16.32
CA ALA A 26 -12.80 0.43 -15.32
C ALA A 26 -12.68 1.12 -13.95
N LEU A 27 -11.52 1.72 -13.69
CA LEU A 27 -11.25 2.51 -12.48
C LEU A 27 -11.67 3.98 -12.64
N GLY A 28 -12.10 4.42 -13.82
CA GLY A 28 -12.45 5.83 -14.09
C GLY A 28 -11.23 6.77 -14.05
N ILE A 29 -10.02 6.25 -14.27
CA ILE A 29 -8.78 7.03 -14.24
C ILE A 29 -8.10 7.06 -15.62
N ARG A 30 -7.20 8.01 -15.83
CA ARG A 30 -6.27 7.97 -16.96
C ARG A 30 -5.28 6.81 -16.81
N PRO A 31 -4.69 6.30 -17.91
CA PRO A 31 -3.52 5.44 -17.83
C PRO A 31 -2.40 6.11 -17.01
N LEU A 32 -1.67 5.32 -16.22
CA LEU A 32 -0.58 5.79 -15.38
C LEU A 32 0.61 4.83 -15.38
N THR A 33 1.81 5.41 -15.24
CA THR A 33 3.04 4.65 -15.03
C THR A 33 3.18 4.25 -13.57
N HIS A 34 3.47 2.99 -13.28
CA HIS A 34 3.59 2.53 -11.90
C HIS A 34 4.68 1.47 -11.71
N ALA A 35 5.15 1.35 -10.47
CA ALA A 35 6.07 0.30 -10.07
C ALA A 35 5.71 -0.28 -8.71
N PHE A 36 5.84 -1.60 -8.57
CA PHE A 36 5.64 -2.29 -7.29
C PHE A 36 6.96 -2.45 -6.53
N ARG A 37 6.89 -2.34 -5.20
CA ARG A 37 7.94 -2.63 -4.24
C ARG A 37 7.40 -3.65 -3.24
N PRO A 38 7.74 -4.94 -3.34
CA PRO A 38 7.40 -5.91 -2.31
C PRO A 38 8.29 -5.68 -1.09
N HIS A 39 7.73 -5.75 0.12
CA HIS A 39 8.51 -5.63 1.36
C HIS A 39 8.92 -7.03 1.88
N MET A 40 10.21 -7.25 2.11
CA MET A 40 10.71 -8.58 2.56
C MET A 40 10.17 -9.00 3.93
N GLY A 41 9.91 -8.03 4.81
CA GLY A 41 9.29 -8.24 6.12
C GLY A 41 7.77 -8.41 6.11
N ARG A 42 7.12 -8.54 4.94
CA ARG A 42 5.66 -8.64 4.78
C ARG A 42 4.92 -7.51 5.51
N ASP A 43 3.73 -7.74 6.04
CA ASP A 43 2.87 -6.75 6.70
C ASP A 43 3.57 -6.05 7.87
N GLY A 44 4.23 -6.82 8.74
CA GLY A 44 5.00 -6.28 9.85
C GLY A 44 6.12 -5.34 9.39
N GLY A 45 6.77 -5.68 8.28
CA GLY A 45 7.79 -4.86 7.64
C GLY A 45 7.24 -3.64 6.91
N VAL A 46 6.12 -3.76 6.19
CA VAL A 46 5.43 -2.61 5.59
C VAL A 46 5.07 -1.61 6.67
N ARG A 47 4.50 -2.09 7.78
CA ARG A 47 4.17 -1.24 8.94
C ARG A 47 5.40 -0.58 9.56
N SER A 48 6.49 -1.32 9.76
CA SER A 48 7.64 -0.81 10.54
C SER A 48 8.58 0.10 9.73
N THR A 49 8.82 -0.23 8.47
CA THR A 49 9.88 0.41 7.65
C THR A 49 9.37 0.85 6.27
N GLY A 50 8.07 0.71 6.01
CA GLY A 50 7.50 1.04 4.71
C GLY A 50 7.57 2.52 4.36
N ALA A 51 7.36 3.41 5.34
CA ALA A 51 7.44 4.85 5.12
C ALA A 51 8.85 5.27 4.71
N GLU A 52 9.88 4.75 5.37
CA GLU A 52 11.29 4.99 5.04
C GLU A 52 11.67 4.46 3.66
N LEU A 53 11.15 3.28 3.27
CA LEU A 53 11.38 2.71 1.94
C LEU A 53 10.74 3.60 0.87
N LEU A 54 9.50 4.03 1.08
CA LEU A 54 8.81 4.92 0.16
C LEU A 54 9.45 6.31 0.11
N ALA A 55 9.97 6.85 1.21
CA ALA A 55 10.68 8.12 1.21
C ALA A 55 11.84 8.15 0.21
N ARG A 56 12.57 7.04 0.06
CA ARG A 56 13.67 6.90 -0.91
C ARG A 56 13.20 6.91 -2.37
N GLU A 57 11.92 6.66 -2.62
CA GLU A 57 11.32 6.65 -3.95
C GLU A 57 10.69 8.01 -4.33
N ALA A 58 10.58 8.95 -3.38
CA ALA A 58 9.98 10.28 -3.59
C ALA A 58 10.59 11.09 -4.76
N PRO A 59 11.92 11.04 -5.04
CA PRO A 59 12.49 11.73 -6.20
C PRO A 59 12.08 11.10 -7.55
N ARG A 60 11.57 9.87 -7.55
CA ARG A 60 11.32 9.07 -8.76
C ARG A 60 9.84 9.01 -9.14
N PHE A 61 8.94 9.23 -8.18
CA PHE A 61 7.49 9.06 -8.35
C PHE A 61 6.68 10.28 -7.88
N ARG A 62 5.53 10.50 -8.52
CA ARG A 62 4.58 11.58 -8.15
C ARG A 62 3.75 11.22 -6.93
N HIS A 63 3.32 9.98 -6.82
CA HIS A 63 2.49 9.48 -5.73
C HIS A 63 3.02 8.16 -5.16
N ALA A 64 2.64 7.86 -3.93
CA ALA A 64 2.91 6.57 -3.28
C ALA A 64 1.65 5.95 -2.67
N LEU A 65 1.57 4.63 -2.71
CA LEU A 65 0.52 3.85 -2.04
C LEU A 65 1.18 2.75 -1.22
N MET A 66 0.80 2.63 0.06
CA MET A 66 1.29 1.59 0.97
C MET A 66 0.14 0.64 1.31
N LEU A 67 0.34 -0.66 1.14
CA LEU A 67 -0.67 -1.68 1.45
C LEU A 67 -0.13 -2.79 2.34
N LEU A 68 -0.92 -3.13 3.35
CA LEU A 68 -0.72 -4.26 4.25
C LEU A 68 -2.06 -4.77 4.78
N ASN A 69 -2.08 -6.01 5.25
CA ASN A 69 -3.18 -6.59 5.98
C ASN A 69 -3.09 -6.24 7.47
N THR A 70 -4.23 -6.27 8.16
CA THR A 70 -4.24 -6.15 9.63
C THR A 70 -3.60 -7.38 10.30
N HIS A 71 -3.87 -8.60 9.84
CA HIS A 71 -3.24 -9.77 10.44
C HIS A 71 -1.77 -9.88 9.98
N GLY A 72 -0.88 -10.21 10.92
CA GLY A 72 0.56 -10.35 10.63
C GLY A 72 1.32 -9.03 10.62
N CYS A 73 0.65 -7.88 10.84
CA CYS A 73 1.32 -6.59 10.96
C CYS A 73 1.94 -6.36 12.35
N GLY A 74 1.56 -7.16 13.37
CA GLY A 74 2.01 -7.01 14.75
C GLY A 74 1.31 -5.90 15.54
N ARG A 75 0.17 -5.41 15.05
CA ARG A 75 -0.74 -4.42 15.69
C ARG A 75 -2.20 -4.89 15.62
N GLU A 76 -2.44 -6.19 15.69
CA GLU A 76 -3.77 -6.80 15.54
C GLU A 76 -4.78 -6.37 16.63
N HIS A 77 -4.30 -5.81 17.73
CA HIS A 77 -5.10 -5.25 18.81
C HIS A 77 -5.54 -3.79 18.58
N GLU A 78 -5.00 -3.14 17.55
CA GLU A 78 -5.36 -1.77 17.17
C GLU A 78 -6.44 -1.78 16.07
N SER A 79 -7.26 -0.73 16.04
CA SER A 79 -8.23 -0.55 14.95
C SER A 79 -7.49 -0.36 13.61
N PRO A 80 -7.89 -1.04 12.51
CA PRO A 80 -7.29 -0.85 11.19
C PRO A 80 -7.25 0.62 10.75
N LEU A 81 -8.29 1.39 11.07
CA LEU A 81 -8.38 2.81 10.75
C LEU A 81 -7.39 3.66 11.57
N THR A 82 -7.14 3.30 12.83
CA THR A 82 -6.13 3.96 13.66
C THR A 82 -4.73 3.68 13.15
N LEU A 83 -4.47 2.43 12.73
CA LEU A 83 -3.20 2.06 12.12
C LEU A 83 -2.97 2.79 10.80
N GLU A 84 -3.99 2.85 9.94
CA GLU A 84 -3.94 3.60 8.68
C GLU A 84 -3.64 5.08 8.91
N ALA A 85 -4.35 5.74 9.84
CA ALA A 85 -4.09 7.14 10.17
C ALA A 85 -2.66 7.38 10.68
N THR A 86 -2.11 6.43 11.44
CA THR A 86 -0.72 6.49 11.93
C THR A 86 0.27 6.40 10.76
N LEU A 87 0.08 5.44 9.85
CA LEU A 87 0.93 5.25 8.68
C LEU A 87 0.81 6.41 7.68
N ASP A 88 -0.38 7.00 7.54
CA ASP A 88 -0.59 8.22 6.75
C ASP A 88 0.22 9.39 7.31
N GLY A 89 0.22 9.58 8.63
CA GLY A 89 1.04 10.61 9.29
C GLY A 89 2.53 10.45 8.97
N GLN A 90 3.04 9.22 9.00
CA GLN A 90 4.44 8.93 8.64
C GLN A 90 4.73 9.21 7.16
N LEU A 91 3.79 8.89 6.26
CA LEU A 91 3.94 9.16 4.83
C LEU A 91 3.94 10.67 4.53
N GLN A 92 3.14 11.45 5.25
CA GLN A 92 3.00 12.89 5.05
C GLN A 92 4.30 13.66 5.26
N GLU A 93 5.20 13.18 6.13
CA GLU A 93 6.50 13.83 6.39
C GLU A 93 7.34 14.03 5.12
N VAL A 94 7.23 13.12 4.15
CA VAL A 94 8.00 13.18 2.90
C VAL A 94 7.11 13.44 1.68
N TRP A 95 5.90 12.87 1.68
CA TRP A 95 5.02 12.91 0.51
C TRP A 95 3.98 14.02 0.56
N GLY A 96 3.73 14.63 1.73
CA GLY A 96 2.56 15.47 1.96
C GLY A 96 1.27 14.71 1.60
N GLU A 97 0.39 15.35 0.85
CA GLU A 97 -0.88 14.74 0.40
C GLU A 97 -0.73 13.74 -0.76
N ARG A 98 0.49 13.49 -1.25
CA ARG A 98 0.73 12.65 -2.43
C ARG A 98 0.89 11.16 -2.10
N ALA A 99 0.65 10.76 -0.85
CA ALA A 99 0.71 9.36 -0.46
C ALA A 99 -0.44 8.96 0.45
N LYS A 100 -0.78 7.67 0.42
CA LYS A 100 -1.83 7.07 1.24
C LYS A 100 -1.43 5.66 1.65
N SER A 101 -1.74 5.29 2.88
CA SER A 101 -1.71 3.91 3.36
C SER A 101 -3.11 3.31 3.33
N LEU A 102 -3.19 2.00 3.08
CA LEU A 102 -4.42 1.21 3.13
C LEU A 102 -4.16 -0.02 3.99
N VAL A 103 -4.88 -0.11 5.10
CA VAL A 103 -4.84 -1.28 6.00
C VAL A 103 -6.07 -2.14 5.69
N ILE A 104 -5.86 -3.30 5.07
CA ILE A 104 -6.95 -4.16 4.60
C ILE A 104 -7.51 -5.01 5.74
N PHE A 105 -8.81 -4.87 5.99
CA PHE A 105 -9.57 -5.68 6.94
C PHE A 105 -11.06 -5.80 6.52
N PRO A 106 -11.64 -7.02 6.45
CA PRO A 106 -10.95 -8.32 6.49
C PRO A 106 -10.02 -8.51 5.27
N GLU A 107 -9.03 -9.41 5.40
CA GLU A 107 -8.04 -9.66 4.34
C GLU A 107 -8.70 -10.11 3.03
N VAL A 108 -8.10 -9.79 1.87
CA VAL A 108 -8.65 -10.08 0.54
C VAL A 108 -9.06 -11.55 0.38
N ASP A 109 -8.29 -12.48 0.92
CA ASP A 109 -8.56 -13.91 0.80
C ASP A 109 -9.84 -14.34 1.54
N VAL A 110 -10.23 -13.64 2.63
CA VAL A 110 -11.49 -13.89 3.34
C VAL A 110 -12.71 -13.60 2.46
N TRP A 111 -12.61 -12.60 1.56
CA TRP A 111 -13.69 -12.26 0.63
C TRP A 111 -13.86 -13.30 -0.48
N LEU A 112 -12.78 -13.99 -0.85
CA LEU A 112 -12.79 -14.99 -1.93
C LEU A 112 -13.27 -16.36 -1.45
N TRP A 113 -12.88 -16.76 -0.24
CA TRP A 113 -13.07 -18.13 0.23
C TRP A 113 -14.15 -18.27 1.30
N GLY A 114 -14.58 -17.16 1.92
CA GLY A 114 -15.35 -17.21 3.16
C GLY A 114 -14.45 -17.56 4.35
N ALA A 115 -14.86 -17.13 5.55
CA ALA A 115 -14.16 -17.40 6.80
C ALA A 115 -14.40 -18.84 7.28
#